data_AF-A0A0F0KGL7-F1
#
_entry.id   AF-A0A0F0KGL7-F1
#
_cell.length_a   1.000
_cell.length_b   1.000
_cell.length_c   1.000
_cell.angle_alpha   90.00
_cell.angle_beta   90.00
_cell.angle_gamma   90.00
#
_symmetry.space_group_name_H-M   'P 1'
#
loop_
_entity.id
_entity.type
_entity.pdbx_description
1 polymer ?
#
loop_
_entity_poly.entity_id
_entity_poly.type
_entity_poly.pdbx_seq_one_letter_code
_entity_poly.pdbx_strand_id
1 'polypeptide(L)'
;MNKSLTRSIGFWLLLVLSLASAGVGGWIIAGQLGTMTSTLLDGTATGIEVYVGQSLVVVGAALLGAGVIGLLISVALVAVQALVPSTTPVVVEPIDWTAESSEPGESTVATDAAEPTVDTQVEKADADDEGQNGSSGSTATATKISVK
;
A
#
# COMPACT_ATOMS: atom_id res chain seq x y z
N MET A 1 0.52 -12.65 -4.94
CA MET A 1 -0.02 -11.85 -6.08
C MET A 1 0.36 -10.40 -5.85
N ASN A 2 1.46 -9.97 -6.44
CA ASN A 2 1.98 -8.62 -6.23
C ASN A 2 1.18 -7.69 -7.16
N LYS A 3 0.20 -6.97 -6.61
CA LYS A 3 -0.65 -6.07 -7.41
C LYS A 3 0.22 -4.87 -7.81
N SER A 4 0.55 -4.75 -9.09
CA SER A 4 1.29 -3.59 -9.62
C SER A 4 0.59 -2.29 -9.20
N LEU A 5 1.35 -1.30 -8.73
CA LEU A 5 0.83 0.01 -8.34
C LEU A 5 0.03 0.67 -9.46
N THR A 6 0.44 0.47 -10.72
CA THR A 6 -0.24 0.99 -11.91
C THR A 6 -1.66 0.42 -12.06
N ARG A 7 -1.93 -0.75 -11.49
CA ARG A 7 -3.25 -1.39 -11.44
C ARG A 7 -3.97 -1.18 -10.10
N SER A 8 -3.33 -0.53 -9.14
CA SER A 8 -3.91 -0.28 -7.82
C SER A 8 -4.91 0.86 -7.87
N ILE A 9 -6.17 0.57 -7.57
CA ILE A 9 -7.23 1.58 -7.48
C ILE A 9 -6.94 2.60 -6.37
N GLY A 10 -6.31 2.16 -5.28
CA GLY A 10 -5.93 3.04 -4.16
C GLY A 10 -4.90 4.08 -4.57
N PHE A 11 -3.93 3.70 -5.40
CA PHE A 11 -2.93 4.63 -5.93
C PHE A 11 -3.57 5.69 -6.82
N TRP A 12 -4.43 5.29 -7.75
CA TRP A 12 -5.15 6.21 -8.63
C TRP A 12 -6.10 7.13 -7.87
N LEU A 13 -6.83 6.61 -6.88
CA LEU A 13 -7.68 7.44 -6.02
C LEU A 13 -6.85 8.48 -5.26
N LEU A 14 -5.74 8.05 -4.64
CA LEU A 14 -4.86 8.96 -3.93
C LEU A 14 -4.32 10.05 -4.87
N LEU A 15 -3.80 9.67 -6.03
CA LEU A 15 -3.23 10.58 -7.02
C LEU A 15 -4.27 11.59 -7.53
N VAL A 16 -5.43 11.12 -7.98
CA VAL A 16 -6.48 11.98 -8.55
C VAL A 16 -7.08 12.88 -7.47
N LEU A 17 -7.34 12.35 -6.28
CA LEU A 17 -7.88 13.13 -5.17
C LEU A 17 -6.90 14.19 -4.69
N SER A 18 -5.62 13.85 -4.65
CA SER A 18 -4.52 14.76 -4.32
C SER A 18 -4.39 15.88 -5.34
N LEU A 19 -4.43 15.55 -6.64
CA LEU A 19 -4.36 16.52 -7.71
C LEU A 19 -5.60 17.44 -7.72
N ALA A 20 -6.79 16.87 -7.51
CA ALA A 20 -8.03 17.63 -7.39
C ALA A 20 -7.98 18.58 -6.18
N SER A 21 -7.51 18.11 -5.02
CA SER A 21 -7.39 18.93 -3.81
C SER A 21 -6.40 20.09 -4.02
N ALA A 22 -5.25 19.83 -4.65
CA ALA A 22 -4.29 20.87 -4.99
C ALA A 22 -4.89 21.90 -5.97
N GLY A 23 -5.57 21.43 -7.02
CA GLY A 23 -6.21 22.30 -8.01
C GLY A 23 -7.30 23.18 -7.40
N VAL A 24 -8.21 22.58 -6.63
CA VAL A 24 -9.31 23.31 -5.98
C VAL A 24 -8.79 24.28 -4.92
N GLY A 25 -7.82 23.86 -4.10
CA GLY A 25 -7.19 24.72 -3.10
C GLY A 25 -6.52 25.94 -3.73
N GLY A 26 -5.76 25.72 -4.81
CA GLY A 26 -5.13 26.80 -5.58
C GLY A 26 -6.14 27.73 -6.24
N TRP A 27 -7.22 27.19 -6.81
CA TRP A 27 -8.28 27.95 -7.45
C TRP A 27 -8.98 28.91 -6.47
N ILE A 28 -9.29 28.43 -5.26
CA ILE A 28 -9.93 29.25 -4.21
C ILE A 28 -9.02 30.42 -3.82
N ILE A 29 -7.73 30.15 -3.57
CA ILE A 29 -6.77 31.19 -3.17
C ILE A 29 -6.60 32.22 -4.29
N ALA A 30 -6.44 31.78 -5.53
CA ALA A 30 -6.31 32.66 -6.69
C ALA A 30 -7.55 33.55 -6.88
N GLY A 31 -8.74 32.99 -6.69
CA GLY A 31 -9.99 33.73 -6.73
C GLY A 31 -10.04 34.84 -5.68
N GLN A 32 -9.62 34.56 -4.45
CA GLN A 32 -9.65 35.57 -3.38
C GLN A 32 -8.59 36.67 -3.57
N LEU A 33 -7.41 36.31 -4.08
CA LEU A 33 -6.40 37.31 -4.46
C LEU A 33 -6.91 38.22 -5.58
N GLY A 34 -7.62 37.65 -6.55
CA GLY A 34 -8.25 38.39 -7.65
C GLY A 34 -9.34 39.35 -7.17
N THR A 35 -10.22 38.91 -6.28
CA THR A 35 -11.28 39.78 -5.73
C THR A 35 -10.70 40.92 -4.90
N MET A 36 -9.74 40.67 -4.01
CA MET A 36 -9.06 41.72 -3.25
C MET A 36 -8.32 42.71 -4.16
N THR A 37 -7.66 42.22 -5.21
CA THR A 37 -7.02 43.09 -6.21
C THR A 37 -8.04 43.99 -6.89
N SER A 38 -9.16 43.41 -7.36
CA SER A 38 -10.21 44.17 -8.04
C SER A 38 -10.85 45.21 -7.13
N THR A 39 -11.14 44.87 -5.87
CA THR A 39 -11.82 45.80 -4.95
C THR A 39 -10.89 46.89 -4.43
N LEU A 40 -9.59 46.62 -4.33
CA LEU A 40 -8.58 47.65 -4.06
C LEU A 40 -8.41 48.61 -5.26
N LEU A 41 -8.49 48.11 -6.50
CA LEU A 41 -8.44 48.96 -7.69
C LEU A 41 -9.69 49.82 -7.86
N ASP A 42 -10.87 49.27 -7.53
CA ASP A 42 -12.17 49.95 -7.68
C ASP A 42 -12.54 50.80 -6.46
N GLY A 43 -11.75 50.74 -5.37
CA GLY A 43 -11.99 51.50 -4.14
C GLY A 43 -13.21 51.05 -3.34
N THR A 44 -13.81 49.90 -3.67
CA THR A 44 -15.04 49.37 -3.07
C THR A 44 -14.79 48.30 -2.01
N ALA A 45 -13.57 48.19 -1.46
CA ALA A 45 -13.23 47.13 -0.52
C ALA A 45 -14.16 47.11 0.70
N THR A 46 -14.98 46.06 0.84
CA THR A 46 -15.92 45.88 1.96
C THR A 46 -15.42 44.83 2.95
N GLY A 47 -15.87 44.92 4.21
CA GLY A 47 -15.51 43.95 5.26
C GLY A 47 -15.90 42.50 4.95
N ILE A 48 -16.84 42.28 4.02
CA ILE A 48 -17.25 40.93 3.59
C ILE A 48 -16.12 40.24 2.83
N GLU A 49 -15.40 40.96 1.96
CA GLU A 49 -14.26 40.39 1.21
C GLU A 49 -13.10 40.04 2.13
N VAL A 50 -12.98 40.72 3.27
CA VAL A 50 -11.90 40.49 4.23
C VAL A 50 -12.23 39.31 5.15
N TYR A 51 -13.43 39.28 5.74
CA TYR A 51 -13.76 38.28 6.77
C TYR A 51 -14.12 36.90 6.20
N VAL A 52 -14.95 36.87 5.15
CA VAL A 52 -15.31 35.61 4.46
C VAL A 52 -14.15 35.15 3.60
N GLY A 53 -13.46 36.10 2.95
CA GLY A 53 -12.30 35.84 2.13
C GLY A 53 -11.14 35.18 2.84
N GLN A 54 -10.77 35.72 4.00
CA GLN A 54 -9.68 35.16 4.80
C GLN A 54 -9.99 33.72 5.25
N SER A 55 -11.24 33.44 5.63
CA SER A 55 -11.66 32.10 6.02
C SER A 55 -11.58 31.11 4.85
N LEU A 56 -11.99 31.53 3.65
CA LEU A 56 -11.87 30.72 2.43
C LEU A 56 -10.41 30.49 2.01
N VAL A 57 -9.52 31.47 2.20
CA VAL A 57 -8.09 31.30 1.92
C VAL A 57 -7.46 30.28 2.85
N VAL A 58 -7.83 30.26 4.13
CA VAL A 58 -7.32 29.25 5.08
C VAL A 58 -7.78 27.85 4.69
N VAL A 59 -9.06 27.69 4.32
CA VAL A 59 -9.59 26.41 3.83
C VAL A 59 -8.90 26.00 2.53
N GLY A 60 -8.74 26.94 1.58
CA GLY A 60 -8.02 26.72 0.32
C GLY A 60 -6.56 26.32 0.54
N ALA A 61 -5.88 26.94 1.50
CA ALA A 61 -4.49 26.64 1.85
C ALA A 61 -4.35 25.25 2.50
N ALA A 62 -5.27 24.89 3.40
CA ALA A 62 -5.31 23.54 3.98
C ALA A 62 -5.55 22.48 2.89
N LEU A 63 -6.47 22.74 1.97
CA LEU A 63 -6.78 21.84 0.87
C LEU A 63 -5.62 21.72 -0.13
N LEU A 64 -4.99 22.84 -0.48
CA LEU A 64 -3.78 22.89 -1.30
C LEU A 64 -2.66 22.08 -0.64
N GLY A 65 -2.40 22.33 0.64
CA GLY A 65 -1.38 21.63 1.42
C GLY A 65 -1.61 20.13 1.47
N ALA A 66 -2.84 19.70 1.75
CA ALA A 66 -3.22 18.29 1.71
C ALA A 66 -3.00 17.68 0.31
N GLY A 67 -3.36 18.42 -0.74
CA GLY A 67 -3.10 18.02 -2.13
C GLY A 67 -1.62 17.82 -2.41
N VAL A 68 -0.77 18.79 -2.07
CA VAL A 68 0.69 18.70 -2.25
C VAL A 68 1.28 17.53 -1.47
N ILE A 69 0.87 17.33 -0.21
CA ILE A 69 1.33 16.20 0.61
C ILE A 69 0.95 14.87 -0.05
N GLY A 70 -0.29 14.76 -0.55
CA GLY A 70 -0.74 13.57 -1.29
C GLY A 70 0.11 13.28 -2.53
N LEU A 71 0.56 14.32 -3.26
CA LEU A 71 1.41 14.15 -4.43
C LEU A 71 2.80 13.65 -4.01
N LEU A 72 3.36 14.20 -2.95
CA LEU A 72 4.65 13.75 -2.43
C LEU A 72 4.60 12.28 -1.99
N ILE A 73 3.52 11.86 -1.32
CA ILE A 73 3.29 10.46 -0.95
C ILE A 73 3.16 9.60 -2.21
N SER A 74 2.42 10.04 -3.23
CA SER A 74 2.29 9.33 -4.51
C SER A 74 3.65 9.07 -5.16
N VAL A 75 4.48 10.11 -5.23
CA VAL A 75 5.83 10.04 -5.79
C VAL A 75 6.72 9.12 -4.97
N ALA A 76 6.65 9.21 -3.64
CA ALA A 76 7.40 8.34 -2.74
C ALA A 76 7.03 6.85 -2.95
N LEU A 77 5.74 6.53 -3.08
CA LEU A 77 5.28 5.16 -3.34
C LEU A 77 5.80 4.62 -4.68
N VAL A 78 5.82 5.46 -5.73
CA VAL A 78 6.38 5.08 -7.03
C VAL A 78 7.89 4.85 -6.93
N ALA A 79 8.62 5.73 -6.22
CA ALA A 79 10.05 5.58 -6.00
C ALA A 79 10.38 4.30 -5.24
N VAL A 80 9.63 3.99 -4.18
CA VAL A 80 9.78 2.73 -3.43
C VAL A 80 9.50 1.53 -4.34
N GLN A 81 8.41 1.55 -5.12
CA GLN A 81 8.08 0.46 -6.04
C GLN A 81 9.14 0.26 -7.12
N ALA A 82 9.82 1.32 -7.57
CA ALA A 82 10.91 1.22 -8.55
C ALA A 82 12.16 0.53 -8.00
N LEU A 83 12.37 0.58 -6.68
CA LEU A 83 13.48 -0.11 -6.00
C LEU A 83 13.18 -1.58 -5.67
N VAL A 84 11.91 -2.00 -5.73
CA VAL A 84 11.51 -3.39 -5.44
C VAL A 84 11.78 -4.25 -6.68
N PRO A 85 12.60 -5.32 -6.59
CA PRO A 85 12.87 -6.22 -7.70
C PRO A 85 11.58 -6.83 -8.26
N SER A 86 11.36 -6.68 -9.57
CA SER A 86 10.26 -7.36 -10.26
C SER A 86 10.70 -8.79 -10.59
N THR A 87 9.93 -9.78 -10.16
CA THR A 87 10.12 -11.18 -10.58
C THR A 87 9.98 -11.26 -12.11
N THR A 88 11.03 -11.72 -12.77
CA THR A 88 11.03 -12.04 -14.21
C THR A 88 9.91 -13.04 -14.49
N PRO A 89 8.97 -12.74 -15.40
CA PRO A 89 7.96 -13.71 -15.78
C PRO A 89 8.66 -14.93 -16.40
N VAL A 90 8.43 -16.10 -15.81
CA VAL A 90 8.86 -17.38 -16.42
C VAL A 90 8.18 -17.47 -17.76
N VAL A 91 8.96 -17.41 -18.83
CA VAL A 91 8.51 -17.65 -20.19
C VAL A 91 8.12 -19.13 -20.25
N VAL A 92 6.83 -19.40 -20.15
CA VAL A 92 6.30 -20.73 -20.48
C VAL A 92 6.25 -20.78 -21.99
N GLU A 93 7.08 -21.62 -22.58
CA GLU A 93 7.03 -21.93 -24.01
C GLU A 93 5.59 -22.36 -24.35
N PRO A 94 4.98 -21.83 -25.41
CA PRO A 94 3.66 -22.27 -25.82
C PRO A 94 3.72 -23.76 -26.14
N ILE A 95 2.86 -24.55 -25.51
CA ILE A 95 2.70 -25.97 -25.84
C ILE A 95 2.38 -26.05 -27.34
N ASP A 96 3.31 -26.64 -28.10
CA ASP A 96 3.11 -26.94 -29.51
C ASP A 96 2.19 -28.16 -29.62
N TRP A 97 0.88 -27.90 -29.58
CA TRP A 97 -0.16 -28.90 -29.76
C TRP A 97 -0.17 -29.54 -31.17
N THR A 98 0.68 -29.06 -32.08
CA THR A 98 0.84 -29.60 -33.44
C THR A 98 1.83 -30.76 -33.51
N ALA A 99 2.54 -31.08 -32.42
CA ALA A 99 3.49 -32.21 -32.36
C ALA A 99 2.84 -33.58 -32.09
N GLU A 100 1.57 -33.64 -31.67
CA GLU A 100 0.85 -34.85 -31.23
C GLU A 100 -0.08 -35.43 -32.32
N SER A 101 0.35 -35.48 -33.59
CA SER A 101 -0.48 -36.06 -34.67
C SER A 101 0.28 -36.83 -35.74
N SER A 102 1.37 -37.52 -35.38
CA SER A 102 1.92 -38.60 -36.21
C SER A 102 1.87 -39.93 -35.46
N GLU A 103 1.21 -40.89 -36.10
CA GLU A 103 0.70 -42.20 -35.65
C GLU A 103 1.67 -43.18 -34.96
N PRO A 104 1.12 -44.23 -34.29
CA PRO A 104 1.84 -45.08 -33.36
C PRO A 104 2.56 -46.25 -34.06
N GLY A 105 3.80 -46.52 -33.67
CA GLY A 105 4.54 -47.68 -34.14
C GLY A 105 5.87 -47.85 -33.42
N GLU A 106 5.87 -48.69 -32.39
CA GLU A 106 6.81 -49.79 -32.19
C GLU A 106 7.09 -50.04 -30.70
N SER A 107 6.72 -51.25 -30.29
CA SER A 107 6.89 -51.84 -28.98
C SER A 107 8.37 -52.17 -28.72
N THR A 108 8.94 -51.64 -27.64
CA THR A 108 10.02 -52.34 -26.92
C THR A 108 9.81 -52.26 -25.42
N VAL A 109 9.43 -53.39 -24.85
CA VAL A 109 9.40 -53.69 -23.42
C VAL A 109 10.83 -53.67 -22.88
N ALA A 110 11.07 -52.93 -21.79
CA ALA A 110 12.21 -53.14 -20.92
C ALA A 110 11.75 -52.98 -19.47
N THR A 111 11.48 -54.12 -18.84
CA THR A 111 11.39 -54.32 -17.40
C THR A 111 12.71 -53.92 -16.76
N ASP A 112 12.67 -53.10 -15.71
CA ASP A 112 13.48 -53.36 -14.53
C ASP A 112 12.76 -52.86 -13.28
N ALA A 113 12.61 -53.78 -12.35
CA ALA A 113 11.95 -53.62 -11.07
C ALA A 113 13.05 -53.53 -10.01
N ALA A 114 13.03 -52.47 -9.20
CA ALA A 114 13.76 -52.44 -7.94
C ALA A 114 13.06 -51.50 -6.95
N GLU A 115 12.15 -52.07 -6.17
CA GLU A 115 11.74 -51.54 -4.87
C GLU A 115 12.90 -51.70 -3.88
N PRO A 116 13.10 -50.77 -2.94
CA PRO A 116 13.70 -51.10 -1.66
C PRO A 116 12.62 -51.17 -0.58
N THR A 117 12.54 -52.37 -0.01
CA THR A 117 11.77 -52.78 1.16
C THR A 117 12.18 -52.08 2.46
N VAL A 118 11.19 -52.02 3.35
CA VAL A 118 11.12 -51.48 4.71
C VAL A 118 11.90 -52.30 5.74
N ASP A 119 12.45 -51.67 6.80
CA ASP A 119 12.43 -52.20 8.19
C ASP A 119 12.77 -51.05 9.20
N THR A 120 11.85 -50.51 10.01
CA THR A 120 11.22 -50.96 11.29
C THR A 120 12.03 -50.69 12.57
N GLN A 121 11.47 -49.87 13.46
CA GLN A 121 11.45 -50.00 14.95
C GLN A 121 10.49 -48.89 15.49
N VAL A 122 9.23 -49.15 15.85
CA VAL A 122 8.68 -49.72 17.12
C VAL A 122 9.13 -48.91 18.35
N GLU A 123 8.39 -47.87 18.76
CA GLU A 123 7.27 -47.86 19.72
C GLU A 123 7.69 -47.72 21.20
N LYS A 124 7.27 -46.61 21.84
CA LYS A 124 6.66 -46.67 23.18
C LYS A 124 5.85 -45.41 23.51
N ALA A 125 4.69 -45.66 24.10
CA ALA A 125 3.66 -44.74 24.54
C ALA A 125 3.91 -44.11 25.93
N ASP A 126 3.17 -43.02 26.15
CA ASP A 126 2.67 -42.43 27.41
C ASP A 126 3.63 -41.97 28.51
N ALA A 127 3.54 -40.66 28.84
CA ALA A 127 3.09 -40.17 30.16
C ALA A 127 3.11 -38.64 30.23
N ASP A 128 2.01 -38.07 30.72
CA ASP A 128 1.85 -36.69 31.18
C ASP A 128 2.90 -36.30 32.25
N ASP A 129 3.37 -35.05 32.25
CA ASP A 129 3.51 -34.27 33.49
C ASP A 129 3.61 -32.76 33.22
N GLU A 130 2.92 -32.01 34.06
CA GLU A 130 2.73 -30.57 34.03
C GLU A 130 3.99 -29.81 34.49
N GLY A 131 4.24 -28.64 33.90
CA GLY A 131 5.38 -27.81 34.26
C GLY A 131 5.16 -26.33 33.97
N GLN A 132 4.14 -25.74 34.60
CA GLN A 132 3.99 -24.30 34.71
C GLN A 132 5.25 -23.67 35.33
N ASN A 133 5.89 -22.77 34.60
CA ASN A 133 6.69 -21.71 35.20
C ASN A 133 6.66 -20.47 34.29
N GLY A 134 5.65 -19.63 34.52
CA GLY A 134 5.70 -18.22 34.14
C GLY A 134 6.57 -17.48 35.14
N SER A 135 7.73 -16.99 34.69
CA SER A 135 8.60 -16.16 35.52
C SER A 135 9.19 -15.00 34.74
N SER A 136 9.19 -13.86 35.43
CA SER A 136 9.90 -12.60 35.15
C SER A 136 9.26 -11.71 34.08
N GLY A 137 8.80 -10.50 34.36
CA GLY A 137 9.05 -9.59 35.48
C GLY A 137 9.08 -8.18 34.89
N SER A 138 8.03 -7.38 35.13
CA SER A 138 8.07 -5.95 34.82
C SER A 138 7.41 -5.19 35.95
N THR A 139 8.27 -4.54 36.73
CA THR A 139 7.96 -3.64 37.82
C THR A 139 7.11 -2.48 37.30
N ALA A 140 5.81 -2.51 37.58
CA ALA A 140 4.96 -1.35 37.48
C ALA A 140 5.34 -0.35 38.60
N THR A 141 5.98 0.75 38.23
CA THR A 141 6.18 1.89 39.12
C THR A 141 4.84 2.58 39.37
N ALA A 142 4.21 2.23 40.49
CA ALA A 142 3.04 2.92 41.01
C ALA A 142 3.44 4.31 41.52
N THR A 143 3.08 5.35 40.77
CA THR A 143 3.12 6.75 41.23
C THR A 143 2.16 6.93 42.40
N LYS A 144 2.71 7.10 43.59
CA LYS A 144 1.98 7.43 44.81
C LYS A 144 1.74 8.95 44.85
N ILE A 145 0.54 9.39 44.48
CA ILE A 145 0.06 10.74 44.81
C ILE A 145 -0.35 10.74 46.29
N SER A 146 0.40 11.46 47.12
CA SER A 146 -0.03 11.82 48.47
C SER A 146 -0.67 13.20 48.42
N VAL A 147 -1.94 13.27 48.81
CA VAL A 147 -2.67 14.50 49.10
C VAL A 147 -2.56 14.76 50.60
N LYS A 148 -1.94 15.87 50.99
CA LYS A 148 -2.30 16.63 52.19
C LYS A 148 -1.80 18.07 52.10
#